data_AF-A0A966UMD1-F1
#
_entry.id   AF-A0A966UMD1-F1
#
_cell.length_a   1.000
_cell.length_b   1.000
_cell.length_c   1.000
_cell.angle_alpha   90.00
_cell.angle_beta   90.00
_cell.angle_gamma   90.00
#
_symmetry.space_group_name_H-M   'P 1'
#
loop_
_entity.id
_entity.type
_entity.pdbx_description
1 polymer ?
#
loop_
_entity_poly.entity_id
_entity_poly.type
_entity_poly.pdbx_seq_one_letter_code
_entity_poly.pdbx_strand_id
1 'polypeptide(L)' 'RPLMGKAVAEVVPVRIEPAIVKSIDRRAKKEGTTRSDIIRQAINNYLAS' A
#
# COMPACT_ATOMS: atom_id res chain seq x y z
N ARG A 1 -5.77 -13.17 -15.59
CA ARG A 1 -4.80 -14.20 -15.14
C ARG A 1 -3.55 -13.46 -14.67
N PRO A 2 -3.20 -13.41 -13.37
CA PRO A 2 -2.03 -12.65 -12.95
C PRO A 2 -0.74 -13.34 -13.43
N LEU A 3 0.27 -12.53 -13.72
CA LEU A 3 1.59 -12.92 -14.19
C LEU A 3 2.36 -13.65 -13.08
N MET A 4 2.79 -14.88 -13.35
CA MET A 4 3.79 -15.63 -12.58
C MET A 4 5.08 -14.82 -12.48
N GLY A 5 5.59 -14.57 -11.28
CA GLY A 5 6.93 -13.99 -11.12
C GLY A 5 7.30 -13.42 -9.74
N LYS A 6 6.33 -13.10 -8.88
CA LYS A 6 6.58 -12.79 -7.47
C LYS A 6 5.55 -13.54 -6.64
N ALA A 7 5.98 -14.16 -5.55
CA ALA A 7 5.06 -14.81 -4.62
C ALA A 7 3.84 -13.90 -4.38
N VAL A 8 2.64 -14.48 -4.42
CA VAL A 8 1.38 -13.78 -4.17
C VAL A 8 1.58 -12.96 -2.89
N ALA A 9 1.43 -11.64 -2.98
CA ALA A 9 1.72 -10.76 -1.85
C ALA A 9 0.98 -11.26 -0.60
N GLU A 10 1.71 -11.42 0.50
CA GLU A 10 1.11 -11.84 1.77
C GLU A 10 0.32 -10.68 2.38
N VAL A 11 -0.90 -10.98 2.86
CA VAL A 11 -1.74 -10.00 3.55
C VAL A 11 -1.44 -10.04 5.03
N VAL A 12 -0.78 -9.00 5.52
CA VAL A 12 -0.48 -8.82 6.95
C VAL A 12 -1.47 -7.82 7.55
N PRO A 13 -2.28 -8.18 8.57
CA PRO A 13 -3.17 -7.25 9.23
C PRO A 13 -2.38 -6.29 10.13
N VAL A 14 -2.53 -4.99 9.92
CA VAL A 14 -1.86 -3.93 10.70
C VAL A 14 -2.90 -2.97 11.26
N ARG A 15 -2.75 -2.59 12.53
CA ARG A 15 -3.56 -1.53 13.15
C ARG A 15 -3.03 -0.17 12.68
N ILE A 16 -3.89 0.61 12.03
CA ILE A 16 -3.59 1.96 11.55
C ILE A 16 -4.70 2.89 12.04
N GLU A 17 -4.32 4.08 12.49
CA GLU A 17 -5.30 5.10 12.92
C GLU A 17 -6.30 5.41 11.78
N PRO A 18 -7.61 5.49 12.04
CA PRO A 18 -8.62 5.71 10.99
C PRO A 18 -8.39 6.98 10.15
N ALA A 19 -7.84 8.04 10.75
CA ALA A 19 -7.53 9.29 10.03
C ALA A 19 -6.42 9.09 8.97
N ILE A 20 -5.44 8.23 9.27
CA ILE A 20 -4.37 7.86 8.34
C ILE A 20 -4.94 7.03 7.20
N VAL A 21 -5.81 6.06 7.49
CA VAL A 21 -6.50 5.25 6.46
C VAL A 21 -7.26 6.16 5.48
N LYS A 22 -8.05 7.10 5.99
CA LYS A 22 -8.78 8.08 5.14
C LYS A 22 -7.85 8.90 4.25
N SER A 23 -6.67 9.26 4.75
CA SER A 23 -5.68 10.03 3.99
C SER A 23 -5.03 9.19 2.89
N ILE A 24 -4.74 7.92 3.16
CA ILE A 24 -4.26 6.96 2.16
C ILE A 24 -5.31 6.78 1.06
N ASP A 25 -6.59 6.63 1.43
CA ASP A 25 -7.69 6.43 0.47
C ASP A 25 -7.84 7.62 -0.47
N ARG A 26 -7.79 8.84 0.10
CA ARG A 26 -7.85 10.07 -0.68
C ARG A 26 -6.67 10.16 -1.65
N ARG A 27 -5.47 9.79 -1.21
CA ARG A 27 -4.26 9.79 -2.05
C ARG A 27 -4.35 8.75 -3.16
N ALA A 28 -4.72 7.52 -2.84
CA ALA A 28 -4.90 6.43 -3.80
C ALA A 28 -5.91 6.80 -4.89
N LYS A 29 -7.06 7.39 -4.51
CA LYS A 29 -8.06 7.89 -5.46
C LYS A 29 -7.51 9.02 -6.34
N LYS A 30 -6.78 9.97 -5.77
CA LYS A 30 -6.17 11.09 -6.51
C LYS A 30 -5.12 10.60 -7.53
N GLU A 31 -4.36 9.56 -7.18
CA GLU A 31 -3.25 9.03 -7.99
C GLU A 31 -3.67 7.87 -8.91
N GLY A 32 -4.94 7.44 -8.88
CA GLY A 32 -5.42 6.33 -9.71
C GLY A 32 -4.78 4.99 -9.34
N THR A 33 -4.40 4.79 -8.08
CA THR A 33 -3.67 3.62 -7.58
C THR A 33 -4.41 2.96 -6.40
N THR A 34 -3.83 1.91 -5.80
CA THR A 34 -4.41 1.20 -4.66
C THR A 34 -3.80 1.63 -3.33
N ARG A 35 -4.53 1.42 -2.24
CA ARG A 35 -4.01 1.59 -0.87
C ARG A 35 -2.71 0.81 -0.67
N SER A 36 -2.68 -0.45 -1.11
CA SER A 36 -1.54 -1.33 -0.97
C SER A 36 -0.31 -0.82 -1.71
N ASP A 37 -0.47 -0.16 -2.85
CA ASP A 37 0.65 0.43 -3.60
C ASP A 37 1.23 1.64 -2.87
N ILE A 38 0.37 2.54 -2.37
CA ILE A 38 0.80 3.69 -1.55
C ILE A 38 1.56 3.21 -0.31
N ILE A 39 1.01 2.23 0.41
CA ILE A 39 1.62 1.70 1.64
C ILE A 39 2.95 1.01 1.32
N ARG A 40 3.00 0.17 0.28
CA ARG A 40 4.23 -0.53 -0.13
C ARG A 40 5.32 0.46 -0.52
N GLN A 41 4.98 1.51 -1.27
CA GLN A 41 5.92 2.55 -1.65
C GLN A 41 6.45 3.31 -0.42
N ALA A 42 5.57 3.68 0.51
CA ALA A 42 5.97 4.36 1.75
C ALA A 42 6.93 3.51 2.60
N ILE A 43 6.63 2.22 2.77
CA ILE A 43 7.49 1.28 3.50
C ILE A 43 8.84 1.12 2.81
N ASN A 44 8.86 0.90 1.48
CA ASN A 44 10.12 0.77 0.74
C ASN A 44 10.98 2.03 0.84
N ASN A 45 10.37 3.21 0.74
CA ASN A 45 11.09 4.48 0.87
C ASN A 45 11.67 4.67 2.28
N TYR A 46 10.92 4.28 3.32
CA TYR A 46 11.37 4.33 4.71
C TYR A 46 12.50 3.35 5.02
N LEU A 47 12.50 2.15 4.41
CA LEU A 47 13.55 1.15 4.60
C LEU A 47 14.81 1.43 3.78
N ALA A 48 14.71 2.25 2.74
CA ALA A 48 15.84 2.64 1.90
C ALA A 48 16.61 3.88 2.44
N SER A 49 16.08 4.54 3.48
CA SER A 49 16.71 5.65 4.19
C SER A 49 17.44 5.17 5.44
#